data_AF-A0A924UV47-F1
#
_entry.id   AF-A0A924UV47-F1
#
_cell.length_a   1.000
_cell.length_b   1.000
_cell.length_c   1.000
_cell.angle_alpha   90.00
_cell.angle_beta   90.00
_cell.angle_gamma   90.00
#
_symmetry.space_group_name_H-M   'P 1'
#
loop_
_entity.id
_entity.type
_entity.pdbx_description
1 polymer ?
#
loop_
_entity_poly.entity_id
_entity_poly.type
_entity_poly.pdbx_seq_one_letter_code
_entity_poly.pdbx_strand_id
1 'polypeptide(L)'
;MFFDVGKTLIVLTFFCLFFESVKIIVMGKILGLDLGTNSIGWAIMDDKLNKIIGIGSRIFPVGVDNLGDGEGELSKNASRTCARGTRRQFFRKRLRKKVLLKELSTLKMCPLTESDFENWKISKKFPSHKLSPWFALNPYELRHKALHESLTFEEIGRVFYHMIQRRGFLSNSRSAGKDEETIFKGNAK
;
A
#
# COMPACT_ATOMS: atom_id res chain seq x y z
N MET A 1 -62.44 -26.60 -71.60
CA MET A 1 -61.11 -27.04 -71.12
C MET A 1 -60.85 -26.30 -69.81
N PHE A 2 -61.33 -26.86 -68.69
CA PHE A 2 -61.19 -26.26 -67.36
C PHE A 2 -59.88 -26.76 -66.74
N PHE A 3 -58.95 -25.84 -66.47
CA PHE A 3 -57.72 -26.13 -65.73
C PHE A 3 -58.01 -26.14 -64.22
N ASP A 4 -57.54 -27.19 -63.55
CA ASP A 4 -57.69 -27.49 -62.12
C ASP A 4 -56.83 -26.52 -61.27
N VAL A 5 -57.48 -25.53 -60.64
CA VAL A 5 -56.86 -24.53 -59.75
C VAL A 5 -56.81 -25.02 -58.30
N GLY A 6 -57.33 -26.22 -58.00
CA GLY A 6 -57.56 -26.70 -56.63
C GLY A 6 -56.32 -27.24 -55.91
N LYS A 7 -55.30 -27.72 -56.64
CA LYS A 7 -54.17 -28.46 -56.04
C LYS A 7 -53.00 -27.59 -55.56
N THR A 8 -52.86 -26.37 -56.08
CA THR A 8 -51.74 -25.48 -55.75
C THR A 8 -51.97 -24.71 -54.44
N LEU A 9 -53.24 -24.48 -54.06
CA LEU A 9 -53.58 -23.67 -52.88
C LEU A 9 -53.41 -24.45 -51.56
N ILE A 10 -53.57 -25.78 -51.59
CA ILE A 10 -53.43 -26.66 -50.41
C ILE A 10 -51.96 -26.85 -50.03
N VAL A 11 -51.05 -26.93 -51.01
CA VAL A 11 -49.61 -27.05 -50.73
C VAL A 11 -49.04 -25.75 -50.15
N LEU A 12 -49.51 -24.58 -50.62
CA LEU A 12 -49.07 -23.29 -50.06
C LEU A 12 -49.60 -23.03 -48.64
N THR A 13 -50.82 -23.44 -48.33
CA THR A 13 -51.40 -23.27 -46.98
C THR A 13 -50.80 -24.22 -45.95
N PHE A 14 -50.43 -25.45 -46.35
CA PHE A 14 -49.72 -26.38 -45.46
C PHE A 14 -48.28 -25.95 -45.20
N PHE A 15 -47.60 -25.34 -46.18
CA PHE A 15 -46.24 -24.83 -46.01
C PHE A 15 -46.19 -23.56 -45.14
N CYS A 16 -47.25 -22.73 -45.19
CA CYS A 16 -47.35 -21.50 -44.40
C CYS A 16 -47.62 -21.78 -42.90
N LEU A 17 -48.48 -22.76 -42.58
CA LEU A 17 -48.78 -23.13 -41.18
C LEU A 17 -47.65 -23.91 -40.49
N PHE A 18 -46.77 -24.56 -41.24
CA PHE A 18 -45.63 -25.28 -40.65
C PHE A 18 -44.50 -24.33 -40.21
N PHE A 19 -44.39 -23.15 -40.83
CA PHE A 19 -43.36 -22.16 -40.50
C PHE A 19 -43.75 -21.20 -39.36
N GLU A 20 -45.04 -21.09 -39.02
CA GLU A 20 -45.51 -20.26 -37.89
C GLU A 20 -45.30 -20.90 -36.52
N SER A 21 -44.99 -22.20 -36.44
CA SER A 21 -44.87 -22.92 -35.16
C SER A 21 -43.45 -22.94 -34.57
N VAL A 22 -42.43 -22.49 -35.30
CA VAL A 22 -41.07 -22.38 -34.75
C VAL A 22 -40.87 -20.96 -34.24
N LYS A 23 -41.55 -20.62 -33.14
CA LYS A 23 -41.09 -19.53 -32.28
C LYS A 23 -39.69 -19.93 -31.82
N ILE A 24 -38.66 -19.32 -32.40
CA ILE A 24 -37.32 -19.35 -31.82
C ILE A 24 -37.47 -18.70 -30.45
N ILE A 25 -37.61 -19.51 -29.42
CA ILE A 25 -37.60 -19.05 -28.04
C ILE A 25 -36.17 -18.55 -27.83
N VAL A 26 -35.96 -17.24 -27.97
CA VAL A 26 -34.76 -16.59 -27.47
C VAL A 26 -34.78 -16.83 -25.97
N MET A 27 -34.01 -17.82 -25.51
CA MET A 27 -33.90 -18.24 -24.12
C MET A 27 -33.07 -17.19 -23.38
N GLY A 28 -33.74 -16.28 -22.70
CA GLY A 28 -33.09 -15.40 -21.73
C GLY A 28 -32.52 -16.24 -20.60
N LYS A 29 -31.24 -16.03 -20.24
CA LYS A 29 -30.59 -16.70 -19.13
C LYS A 29 -30.33 -15.68 -18.03
N ILE A 30 -30.83 -15.95 -16.83
CA ILE A 30 -30.59 -15.14 -15.63
C ILE A 30 -29.42 -15.78 -14.87
N LEU A 31 -28.40 -14.98 -14.55
CA LEU A 31 -27.29 -15.37 -13.67
C LEU A 31 -27.51 -14.79 -12.28
N GLY A 32 -27.76 -15.65 -11.30
CA GLY A 32 -27.70 -15.32 -9.88
C GLY A 32 -26.29 -15.53 -9.33
N LEU A 33 -25.80 -14.58 -8.55
CA LEU A 33 -24.52 -14.66 -7.84
C LEU A 33 -24.75 -14.44 -6.35
N ASP A 34 -24.18 -15.32 -5.53
CA ASP A 34 -24.13 -15.20 -4.08
C ASP A 34 -22.67 -15.05 -3.64
N LEU A 35 -22.31 -13.88 -3.09
CA LEU A 35 -20.93 -13.51 -2.78
C LEU A 35 -20.69 -13.61 -1.26
N GLY A 36 -20.16 -14.75 -0.82
CA GLY A 36 -19.68 -14.95 0.55
C GLY A 36 -18.24 -14.49 0.73
N THR A 37 -17.76 -14.48 1.98
CA THR A 37 -16.36 -14.14 2.33
C THR A 37 -15.33 -15.09 1.70
N ASN A 38 -15.74 -16.34 1.43
CA ASN A 38 -14.89 -17.44 0.99
C ASN A 38 -15.49 -18.29 -0.12
N SER A 39 -16.62 -17.87 -0.68
CA SER A 39 -17.35 -18.63 -1.68
C SER A 39 -18.10 -17.71 -2.62
N ILE A 40 -18.19 -18.12 -3.88
CA ILE A 40 -19.08 -17.53 -4.88
C ILE A 40 -20.05 -18.61 -5.32
N GLY A 41 -21.28 -18.54 -4.82
CA GLY A 41 -22.40 -19.31 -5.35
C GLY A 41 -22.84 -18.73 -6.69
N TRP A 42 -23.16 -19.59 -7.65
CA TRP A 42 -23.74 -19.15 -8.92
C TRP A 42 -24.87 -20.08 -9.35
N ALA A 43 -25.89 -19.50 -9.97
CA ALA A 43 -27.01 -20.21 -10.56
C ALA A 43 -27.38 -19.57 -11.89
N ILE A 44 -27.62 -20.40 -12.92
CA ILE A 44 -28.16 -19.96 -14.19
C ILE A 44 -29.56 -20.52 -14.32
N MET A 45 -30.54 -19.64 -14.54
CA MET A 45 -31.93 -20.02 -14.77
C MET A 45 -32.38 -19.60 -16.16
N ASP A 46 -33.21 -20.44 -16.78
CA ASP A 46 -33.97 -20.07 -17.96
C ASP A 46 -35.17 -19.21 -17.53
N ASP A 47 -35.23 -17.99 -18.05
CA ASP A 47 -36.25 -16.99 -17.71
C ASP A 47 -37.68 -17.41 -18.13
N LYS A 48 -37.80 -18.22 -19.19
CA LYS A 48 -39.10 -18.60 -19.77
C LYS A 48 -39.58 -19.94 -19.28
N LEU A 49 -38.66 -20.89 -19.07
CA LEU A 49 -38.99 -22.23 -18.61
C LEU A 49 -38.93 -22.36 -17.08
N ASN A 50 -38.51 -21.29 -16.37
CA ASN A 50 -38.27 -21.29 -14.92
C ASN A 50 -37.44 -22.50 -14.47
N LYS A 51 -36.48 -22.90 -15.31
CA LYS A 51 -35.69 -24.11 -15.12
C LYS A 51 -34.26 -23.74 -14.79
N ILE A 52 -33.70 -24.42 -13.80
CA ILE A 52 -32.28 -24.33 -13.48
C ILE A 52 -31.48 -24.98 -14.61
N ILE A 53 -30.64 -24.19 -15.28
CA ILE A 53 -29.72 -24.62 -16.32
C ILE A 53 -28.42 -25.14 -15.69
N GLY A 54 -27.98 -24.52 -14.60
CA GLY A 54 -26.79 -24.94 -13.87
C GLY A 54 -26.65 -24.21 -12.55
N ILE A 55 -26.01 -24.87 -11.60
CA ILE A 55 -25.67 -24.31 -10.30
C ILE A 55 -24.26 -24.74 -9.91
N GLY A 56 -23.62 -23.95 -9.08
CA GLY A 56 -22.36 -24.34 -8.46
C GLY A 56 -21.95 -23.39 -7.36
N SER A 57 -20.86 -23.75 -6.71
CA SER A 57 -20.19 -22.90 -5.74
C SER A 57 -18.69 -22.97 -5.98
N ARG A 58 -18.07 -21.80 -6.08
CA ARG A 58 -16.62 -21.67 -6.14
C ARG A 58 -16.10 -21.29 -4.77
N ILE A 59 -15.50 -22.25 -4.08
CA ILE A 59 -14.80 -22.02 -2.81
C ILE A 59 -13.37 -21.56 -3.11
N PHE A 60 -12.89 -20.53 -2.41
CA PHE A 60 -11.53 -20.04 -2.51
C PHE A 60 -10.90 -19.81 -1.13
N PRO A 61 -9.56 -19.85 -1.02
CA PRO A 61 -8.88 -19.63 0.25
C PRO A 61 -9.17 -18.24 0.79
N VAL A 62 -9.30 -18.13 2.12
CA VAL A 62 -9.53 -16.85 2.80
C VAL A 62 -8.45 -15.85 2.41
N GLY A 63 -8.82 -14.59 2.16
CA GLY A 63 -7.90 -13.50 1.81
C GLY A 63 -7.14 -12.88 2.99
N VAL A 64 -7.46 -13.29 4.21
CA VAL A 64 -6.88 -12.81 5.47
C VAL A 64 -6.29 -13.97 6.26
N ASP A 65 -5.28 -13.66 7.07
CA ASP A 65 -4.75 -14.54 8.10
C ASP A 65 -5.54 -14.29 9.40
N ASN A 66 -5.72 -15.32 10.23
CA ASN A 66 -6.49 -15.28 11.50
C ASN A 66 -7.97 -14.88 11.36
N LEU A 67 -8.65 -15.36 10.32
CA LEU A 67 -10.09 -15.13 10.15
C LEU A 67 -10.87 -15.61 11.38
N GLY A 68 -11.68 -14.73 11.97
CA GLY A 68 -12.48 -15.02 13.17
C GLY A 68 -11.89 -14.51 14.50
N ASP A 69 -10.65 -14.01 14.52
CA ASP A 69 -10.03 -13.40 15.72
C ASP A 69 -10.41 -11.92 15.94
N GLY A 70 -11.37 -11.39 15.18
CA GLY A 70 -11.82 -10.00 15.29
C GLY A 70 -10.73 -9.01 14.91
N GLU A 71 -10.19 -8.27 15.88
CA GLU A 71 -9.14 -7.25 15.63
C GLU A 71 -7.78 -7.85 15.20
N GLY A 72 -7.61 -9.17 15.31
CA GLY A 72 -6.42 -9.89 14.86
C GLY A 72 -6.37 -10.20 13.36
N GLU A 73 -7.43 -9.90 12.61
CA GLU A 73 -7.51 -10.19 11.17
C GLU A 73 -6.55 -9.33 10.38
N LEU A 74 -5.58 -9.97 9.74
CA LEU A 74 -4.56 -9.30 8.94
C LEU A 74 -4.69 -9.73 7.49
N SER A 75 -4.67 -8.74 6.59
CA SER A 75 -4.48 -9.06 5.17
C SER A 75 -3.17 -9.84 4.99
N LYS A 76 -3.17 -10.84 4.11
CA LYS A 76 -1.94 -11.52 3.67
C LYS A 76 -0.86 -10.56 3.18
N ASN A 77 -1.24 -9.37 2.73
CA ASN A 77 -0.33 -8.32 2.28
C ASN A 77 0.17 -7.38 3.40
N ALA A 78 -0.35 -7.49 4.62
CA ALA A 78 -0.01 -6.61 5.73
C ALA A 78 1.46 -6.74 6.12
N SER A 79 1.95 -7.97 6.29
CA SER A 79 3.36 -8.28 6.60
C SER A 79 4.30 -7.72 5.54
N ARG A 80 3.99 -7.93 4.26
CA ARG A 80 4.74 -7.41 3.10
C ARG A 80 4.76 -5.87 3.10
N THR A 81 3.64 -5.24 3.43
CA THR A 81 3.50 -3.79 3.48
C THR A 81 4.31 -3.18 4.63
N CYS A 82 4.23 -3.78 5.82
CA CYS A 82 5.03 -3.39 6.99
C CYS A 82 6.53 -3.50 6.69
N ALA A 83 6.99 -4.65 6.18
CA ALA A 83 8.40 -4.87 5.83
C ALA A 83 8.89 -3.86 4.77
N ARG A 84 8.07 -3.56 3.75
CA ARG A 84 8.37 -2.53 2.75
C ARG A 84 8.47 -1.14 3.39
N GLY A 85 7.57 -0.79 4.31
CA GLY A 85 7.60 0.45 5.07
C GLY A 85 8.91 0.61 5.84
N THR A 86 9.28 -0.39 6.63
CA THR A 86 10.52 -0.43 7.40
C THR A 86 11.77 -0.25 6.53
N ARG A 87 11.87 -0.97 5.41
CA ARG A 87 13.00 -0.81 4.45
C ARG A 87 13.10 0.61 3.91
N ARG A 88 11.97 1.23 3.53
CA ARG A 88 11.95 2.62 3.05
C ARG A 88 12.41 3.60 4.13
N GLN A 89 12.00 3.38 5.38
CA GLN A 89 12.43 4.24 6.49
C GLN A 89 13.93 4.14 6.76
N PHE A 90 14.49 2.94 6.76
CA PHE A 90 15.94 2.75 6.92
C PHE A 90 16.73 3.39 5.78
N PHE A 91 16.29 3.20 4.54
CA PHE A 91 16.91 3.84 3.38
C PHE A 91 16.91 5.37 3.50
N ARG A 92 15.75 5.97 3.80
CA ARG A 92 15.61 7.42 3.98
C ARG A 92 16.45 7.96 5.13
N LYS A 93 16.51 7.24 6.27
CA LYS A 93 17.35 7.60 7.41
C LYS A 93 18.83 7.60 7.04
N ARG A 94 19.30 6.58 6.31
CA ARG A 94 20.69 6.50 5.82
C ARG A 94 21.00 7.62 4.84
N LEU A 95 20.12 7.87 3.87
CA LEU A 95 20.30 8.93 2.87
C LEU A 95 20.40 10.31 3.54
N ARG A 96 19.50 10.65 4.45
CA ARG A 96 19.53 11.91 5.19
C ARG A 96 20.85 12.13 5.93
N LYS A 97 21.33 11.10 6.66
CA LYS A 97 22.62 11.17 7.36
C LYS A 97 23.79 11.39 6.40
N LYS A 98 23.77 10.71 5.24
CA LYS A 98 24.83 10.82 4.23
C LYS A 98 24.87 12.22 3.63
N VAL A 99 23.71 12.76 3.23
CA VAL A 99 23.60 14.12 2.69
C VAL A 99 24.09 15.13 3.72
N LEU A 100 23.60 15.05 4.96
CA LEU A 100 24.05 15.97 6.01
C LEU A 100 25.56 15.90 6.25
N LEU A 101 26.14 14.70 6.34
CA LEU A 101 27.59 14.56 6.55
C LEU A 101 28.40 15.21 5.43
N LYS A 102 27.92 15.13 4.18
CA LYS A 102 28.56 15.78 3.04
C LYS A 102 28.54 17.30 3.21
N GLU A 103 27.37 17.89 3.48
CA GLU A 103 27.24 19.34 3.68
C GLU A 103 28.08 19.83 4.88
N LEU A 104 28.06 19.11 6.00
CA LEU A 104 28.88 19.44 7.17
C LEU A 104 30.37 19.39 6.87
N SER A 105 30.83 18.45 6.04
CA SER A 105 32.24 18.37 5.61
C SER A 105 32.62 19.58 4.75
N THR A 106 31.77 19.98 3.79
CA THR A 106 31.99 21.17 2.97
C THR A 106 32.13 22.45 3.82
N LEU A 107 31.38 22.54 4.92
CA LEU A 107 31.42 23.65 5.86
C LEU A 107 32.50 23.52 6.96
N LYS A 108 33.38 22.51 6.90
CA LYS A 108 34.40 22.23 7.94
C LYS A 108 33.83 22.01 9.34
N MET A 109 32.59 21.50 9.42
CA MET A 109 31.88 21.16 10.67
C MET A 109 31.93 19.66 10.98
N CYS A 110 32.68 18.89 10.20
CA CYS A 110 32.82 17.45 10.30
C CYS A 110 34.26 17.09 9.92
N PRO A 111 34.92 16.15 10.63
CA PRO A 111 36.33 15.81 10.37
C PRO A 111 36.53 14.99 9.08
N LEU A 112 35.49 14.79 8.26
CA LEU A 112 35.58 14.14 6.96
C LEU A 112 36.08 15.11 5.88
N THR A 113 36.80 14.56 4.90
CA THR A 113 37.23 15.23 3.67
C THR A 113 36.55 14.63 2.45
N GLU A 114 36.54 15.33 1.31
CA GLU A 114 35.92 14.82 0.06
C GLU A 114 36.48 13.45 -0.35
N SER A 115 37.78 13.23 -0.14
CA SER A 115 38.44 11.93 -0.37
C SER A 115 37.83 10.78 0.46
N ASP A 116 37.38 11.05 1.68
CA ASP A 116 36.73 10.04 2.53
C ASP A 116 35.37 9.62 1.95
N PHE A 117 34.64 10.55 1.31
CA PHE A 117 33.37 10.26 0.67
C PHE A 117 33.55 9.41 -0.60
N GLU A 118 34.58 9.69 -1.40
CA GLU A 118 34.92 8.87 -2.56
C GLU A 118 35.37 7.46 -2.12
N ASN A 119 36.24 7.38 -1.10
CA ASN A 119 36.64 6.09 -0.52
C ASN A 119 35.45 5.31 0.04
N TRP A 120 34.51 5.98 0.72
CA TRP A 120 33.27 5.35 1.20
C TRP A 120 32.38 4.88 0.05
N LYS A 121 32.27 5.66 -1.03
CA LYS A 121 31.48 5.31 -2.22
C LYS A 121 32.03 4.06 -2.92
N ILE A 122 33.35 3.92 -3.01
CA ILE A 122 34.03 2.77 -3.64
C ILE A 122 33.99 1.56 -2.70
N SER A 123 34.53 1.68 -1.49
CA SER A 123 34.67 0.57 -0.55
C SER A 123 33.35 0.08 0.06
N LYS A 124 32.29 0.91 -0.02
CA LYS A 124 31.01 0.75 0.71
C LYS A 124 31.17 0.67 2.24
N LYS A 125 32.36 0.98 2.78
CA LYS A 125 32.65 0.97 4.22
C LYS A 125 32.56 2.38 4.79
N PHE A 126 31.79 2.54 5.85
CA PHE A 126 31.63 3.82 6.54
C PHE A 126 32.93 4.19 7.29
N PRO A 127 33.42 5.44 7.22
CA PRO A 127 34.67 5.87 7.85
C PRO A 127 34.53 6.00 9.38
N SER A 128 34.33 4.87 10.07
CA SER A 128 34.08 4.82 11.52
C SER A 128 35.28 5.27 12.34
N HIS A 129 36.50 4.89 11.94
CA HIS A 129 37.72 5.21 12.69
C HIS A 129 37.96 6.73 12.80
N LYS A 130 37.87 7.45 11.67
CA LYS A 130 38.06 8.91 11.61
C LYS A 130 36.97 9.68 12.35
N LEU A 131 35.74 9.17 12.32
CA LEU A 131 34.60 9.76 13.01
C LEU A 131 34.50 9.36 14.50
N SER A 132 35.29 8.40 14.97
CA SER A 132 35.18 7.86 16.33
C SER A 132 35.34 8.94 17.41
N PRO A 133 36.38 9.80 17.38
CA PRO A 133 36.53 10.87 18.37
C PRO A 133 35.37 11.87 18.32
N TRP A 134 34.93 12.22 17.12
CA TRP A 134 33.81 13.13 16.92
C TRP A 134 32.49 12.56 17.42
N PHE A 135 32.27 11.25 17.26
CA PHE A 135 31.09 10.57 17.80
C PHE A 135 31.11 10.40 19.32
N ALA A 136 32.29 10.34 19.92
CA ALA A 136 32.47 10.29 21.37
C ALA A 136 32.02 11.58 22.08
N LEU A 137 32.02 12.72 21.37
CA LEU A 137 31.46 13.97 21.88
C LEU A 137 29.98 13.80 22.25
N ASN A 138 29.63 14.13 23.50
CA ASN A 138 28.27 14.03 24.00
C ASN A 138 27.38 15.15 23.43
N PRO A 139 26.41 14.85 22.56
CA PRO A 139 25.60 15.89 21.92
C PRO A 139 24.65 16.60 22.88
N TYR A 140 24.31 16.03 24.04
CA TYR A 140 23.44 16.69 25.02
C TYR A 140 24.19 17.75 25.81
N GLU A 141 25.42 17.44 26.24
CA GLU A 141 26.31 18.39 26.89
C GLU A 141 26.64 19.55 25.94
N LEU A 142 26.95 19.26 24.67
CA LEU A 142 27.18 20.32 23.67
C LEU A 142 25.95 21.21 23.47
N ARG A 143 24.74 20.64 23.46
CA ARG A 143 23.49 21.42 23.37
C ARG A 143 23.26 22.30 24.59
N HIS A 144 23.62 21.84 25.78
CA HIS A 144 23.55 22.65 27.00
C HIS A 144 24.61 23.76 26.98
N LYS A 145 25.86 23.42 26.65
CA LYS A 145 26.98 24.38 26.52
C LYS A 145 26.64 25.50 25.54
N ALA A 146 25.99 25.19 24.42
CA ALA A 146 25.58 26.18 23.42
C ALA A 146 24.62 27.28 23.93
N LEU A 147 24.00 27.11 25.10
CA LEU A 147 23.15 28.13 25.72
C LEU A 147 23.96 29.24 26.39
N HIS A 148 25.21 28.96 26.76
CA HIS A 148 26.04 29.83 27.59
C HIS A 148 27.37 30.20 26.92
N GLU A 149 27.88 29.36 26.03
CA GLU A 149 29.20 29.50 25.41
C GLU A 149 29.15 29.24 23.91
N SER A 150 30.10 29.82 23.17
CA SER A 150 30.30 29.52 21.75
C SER A 150 30.87 28.11 21.56
N LEU A 151 30.32 27.37 20.59
CA LEU A 151 30.84 26.07 20.18
C LEU A 151 31.79 26.21 18.97
N THR A 152 32.74 25.29 18.86
CA THR A 152 33.56 25.11 17.66
C THR A 152 32.72 24.55 16.50
N PHE A 153 33.17 24.74 15.26
CA PHE A 153 32.45 24.24 14.08
C PHE A 153 32.20 22.73 14.12
N GLU A 154 33.16 21.94 14.61
CA GLU A 154 33.00 20.49 14.75
C GLU A 154 31.98 20.11 15.83
N GLU A 155 31.96 20.81 16.97
CA GLU A 155 30.95 20.61 18.01
C GLU A 155 29.54 20.93 17.49
N ILE A 156 29.37 22.03 16.73
CA ILE A 156 28.08 22.39 16.13
C ILE A 156 27.64 21.32 15.13
N GLY A 157 28.55 20.85 14.26
CA GLY A 157 28.24 19.78 13.33
C GLY A 157 27.81 18.49 14.05
N ARG A 158 28.40 18.19 15.21
CA ARG A 158 28.02 17.04 16.04
C ARG A 158 26.59 17.16 16.57
N VAL A 159 26.20 18.36 16.98
CA VAL A 159 24.83 18.69 17.41
C VAL A 159 23.84 18.50 16.27
N PHE A 160 24.12 19.06 15.07
CA PHE A 160 23.26 18.88 13.90
C PHE A 160 23.14 17.41 13.48
N TYR A 161 24.25 16.67 13.54
CA TYR A 161 24.24 15.24 13.26
C TYR A 161 23.38 14.46 14.27
N HIS A 162 23.32 14.89 15.53
CA HIS A 162 22.41 14.31 16.52
C HIS A 162 20.94 14.66 16.23
N MET A 163 20.65 15.92 15.88
CA MET A 163 19.28 16.35 15.58
C MET A 163 18.66 15.58 14.41
N ILE A 164 19.42 15.32 13.33
CA ILE A 164 18.87 14.54 12.20
C ILE A 164 18.60 13.06 12.57
N GLN A 165 19.29 12.54 13.58
CA GLN A 165 19.08 11.19 14.11
C GLN A 165 17.84 11.11 15.00
N ARG A 166 17.56 12.18 15.75
CA ARG A 166 16.53 12.28 16.79
C ARG A 166 15.58 13.46 16.52
N ARG A 167 15.06 13.57 15.31
CA ARG A 167 14.24 14.71 14.84
C ARG A 167 12.78 14.75 15.35
N GLY A 168 12.40 13.87 16.28
CA GLY A 168 11.02 13.74 16.75
C GLY A 168 10.02 13.21 15.72
N PHE A 169 8.75 13.21 16.14
CA PHE A 169 7.59 12.93 15.30
C PHE A 169 7.01 14.26 14.81
N LEU A 170 6.71 14.35 13.51
CA LEU A 170 5.98 15.47 12.94
C LEU A 170 4.56 14.99 12.67
N SER A 171 3.58 15.64 13.30
CA SER A 171 2.17 15.34 13.03
C SER A 171 1.83 15.71 11.59
N ASN A 172 1.22 14.76 10.87
CA ASN A 172 0.71 14.98 9.52
C ASN A 172 -0.79 15.34 9.51
N SER A 173 -1.41 15.55 10.68
CA SER A 173 -2.84 15.88 10.77
C SER A 173 -3.09 17.31 10.31
N ARG A 174 -4.13 17.52 9.49
CA ARG A 174 -4.54 18.86 9.03
C ARG A 174 -5.07 19.77 10.15
N SER A 175 -5.43 19.20 11.29
CA SER A 175 -5.86 19.93 12.50
C SER A 175 -4.69 20.41 13.37
N ALA A 176 -3.44 20.04 13.08
CA ALA A 176 -2.28 20.43 13.90
C ALA A 176 -1.99 21.94 13.94
N GLY A 177 -2.73 22.76 13.17
CA GLY A 177 -2.70 24.22 13.26
C GLY A 177 -3.80 24.82 14.13
N LYS A 178 -4.71 24.01 14.70
CA LYS A 178 -5.76 24.45 15.62
C LYS A 178 -5.78 23.54 16.85
N ASP A 179 -5.49 24.17 17.98
CA ASP A 179 -5.92 23.84 19.34
C ASP A 179 -4.93 23.12 20.26
N GLU A 180 -4.56 23.89 21.28
CA GLU A 180 -4.23 23.57 22.67
C GLU A 180 -3.31 22.37 22.96
N GLU A 181 -2.06 22.76 23.15
CA GLU A 181 -0.96 21.99 23.70
C GLU A 181 -1.23 21.57 25.16
N THR A 182 -1.90 20.44 25.39
CA THR A 182 -1.71 19.65 26.61
C THR A 182 -1.68 18.15 26.30
N ILE A 183 -0.48 17.63 26.00
CA ILE A 183 -0.25 16.20 25.70
C ILE A 183 -0.22 15.34 26.99
N PHE A 184 -0.21 15.95 28.18
CA PHE A 184 -0.23 15.19 29.45
C PHE A 184 -0.79 16.00 30.62
N LYS A 185 -1.92 15.57 31.19
CA LYS A 185 -2.31 15.95 32.56
C LYS A 185 -1.90 14.79 33.46
N GLY A 186 -0.89 15.02 34.30
CA GLY A 186 -0.43 14.03 35.27
C GLY A 186 -1.56 13.63 36.21
N ASN A 187 -1.59 12.35 36.63
CA ASN A 187 -2.55 11.89 37.62
C ASN A 187 -2.37 12.67 38.92
N ALA A 188 -3.46 13.23 39.43
CA ALA A 188 -3.50 13.75 40.80
C ALA A 188 -3.24 12.59 41.76
N LYS A 189 -2.23 12.77 42.62
CA LYS A 189 -2.05 11.92 43.82
C LYS A 189 -3.17 12.22 44.81
#